data_AF-A0A377WH63-F1
#
_entry.id   AF-A0A377WH63-F1
#
_cell.length_a   1.000
_cell.length_b   1.000
_cell.length_c   1.000
_cell.angle_alpha   90.00
_cell.angle_beta   90.00
_cell.angle_gamma   90.00
#
_symmetry.space_group_name_H-M   'P 1'
#
loop_
_entity.id
_entity.type
_entity.pdbx_description
1 polymer ?
#
loop_
_entity_poly.entity_id
_entity_poly.type
_entity_poly.pdbx_seq_one_letter_code
_entity_poly.pdbx_strand_id
1 'polypeptide(L)'
;MKKTAFARKLRAPQHDAPVDHVPAEDLRKGDVVLVEAGDIIPCDGEVIEGGASVDESAITGESAPVIRESGGDFASVTGGTRILSDWLVIRCSVNPGETFLDRMIAMVEGAQRRKTPNEIALTILLIALTLVFLLATATIWPFSAWSGNAVSVTVLVALLVCLIPTTIGGLLSAIGVAGMSRMLGANVIATSGRAVEAAGDVDVLLLDKPGPLLSATARPQPSCRRAAWKSEPSPTPPSSPRWRMKPLRGAASWCWRNSALTCANAICSRCTPPLSPLPRKRG
;
A
#
# COMPACT_ATOMS: atom_id res chain seq x y z
N MET A 1 -18.23 6.98 14.66
CA MET A 1 -18.72 7.76 15.82
C MET A 1 -17.55 8.63 16.26
N LYS A 2 -17.48 9.90 15.82
CA LYS A 2 -16.43 10.83 16.25
C LYS A 2 -16.62 11.04 17.75
N LYS A 3 -15.74 10.48 18.57
CA LYS A 3 -15.71 10.79 20.00
C LYS A 3 -15.13 12.19 20.07
N THR A 4 -15.94 13.20 20.39
CA THR A 4 -15.46 14.57 20.55
C THR A 4 -14.46 14.57 21.70
N ALA A 5 -13.16 14.59 21.37
CA ALA A 5 -12.12 14.74 22.36
C ALA A 5 -12.15 16.19 22.85
N PHE A 6 -12.15 16.38 24.16
CA PHE A 6 -12.02 17.70 24.76
C PHE A 6 -10.54 17.99 24.98
N ALA A 7 -10.13 19.22 24.67
CA ALA A 7 -8.79 19.72 24.88
C ALA A 7 -8.80 20.79 25.99
N ARG A 8 -7.73 20.80 26.79
CA ARG A 8 -7.48 21.79 27.83
C ARG A 8 -6.68 22.94 27.22
N LYS A 9 -7.35 23.97 26.74
CA LYS A 9 -6.71 25.14 26.11
C LYS A 9 -6.23 26.12 27.18
N LEU A 10 -4.96 26.47 27.17
CA LEU A 10 -4.37 27.48 28.05
C LEU A 10 -4.50 28.87 27.42
N ARG A 11 -4.83 29.89 28.22
CA ARG A 11 -4.87 31.29 27.76
C ARG A 11 -3.50 31.94 27.60
N ALA A 12 -2.48 31.39 28.27
CA ALA A 12 -1.09 31.83 28.18
C ALA A 12 -0.18 30.59 28.03
N PRO A 13 1.02 30.74 27.44
CA PRO A 13 1.95 29.64 27.21
C PRO A 13 2.72 29.25 28.48
N GLN A 14 2.00 28.98 29.56
CA GLN A 14 2.56 28.62 30.87
C GLN A 14 1.67 27.56 31.51
N HIS A 15 2.26 26.62 32.24
CA HIS A 15 1.54 25.56 32.94
C HIS A 15 0.41 26.09 33.86
N ASP A 16 0.67 27.15 34.63
CA ASP A 16 -0.28 27.67 35.63
C ASP A 16 -1.34 28.62 35.05
N ALA A 17 -1.41 28.73 33.72
CA ALA A 17 -2.40 29.58 33.07
C ALA A 17 -3.82 29.01 33.21
N PRO A 18 -4.86 29.86 33.25
CA PRO A 18 -6.24 29.39 33.29
C PRO A 18 -6.56 28.52 32.06
N VAL A 19 -7.16 27.36 32.34
CA VAL A 19 -7.53 26.33 31.36
C VAL A 19 -9.00 26.49 30.98
N ASP A 20 -9.28 26.56 29.68
CA ASP A 20 -10.61 26.46 29.11
C ASP A 20 -10.78 25.07 28.45
N HIS A 21 -11.90 24.40 28.72
CA HIS A 21 -12.23 23.14 28.04
C HIS A 21 -12.91 23.44 26.71
N VAL A 22 -12.22 23.15 25.62
CA VAL A 22 -12.74 23.35 24.25
C VAL A 22 -12.76 22.02 23.49
N PRO A 23 -13.69 21.82 22.57
CA PRO A 23 -13.62 20.70 21.63
C PRO A 23 -12.31 20.73 20.84
N ALA A 24 -11.70 19.57 20.59
CA ALA A 24 -10.47 19.47 19.79
C ALA A 24 -10.65 20.03 18.35
N GLU A 25 -11.88 20.04 17.83
CA GLU A 25 -12.21 20.60 16.50
C GLU A 25 -12.20 22.14 16.47
N ASP A 26 -12.28 22.79 17.63
CA ASP A 26 -12.25 24.25 17.75
C ASP A 26 -10.83 24.79 17.98
N LEU A 27 -9.86 23.91 18.20
CA LEU A 27 -8.44 24.30 18.25
C LEU A 27 -8.03 24.90 16.92
N ARG A 28 -7.19 25.92 16.96
CA ARG A 28 -6.60 26.55 15.78
C ARG A 28 -5.08 26.61 15.93
N LYS A 29 -4.40 26.79 14.81
CA LYS A 29 -2.95 27.01 14.80
C LYS A 29 -2.58 28.18 15.72
N GLY A 30 -1.60 27.95 16.59
CA GLY A 30 -1.12 28.93 17.58
C GLY A 30 -1.78 28.81 18.95
N ASP A 31 -2.87 28.04 19.09
CA ASP A 31 -3.44 27.73 20.39
C ASP A 31 -2.48 26.90 21.24
N VAL A 32 -2.55 27.08 22.56
CA VAL A 32 -1.74 26.34 23.52
C VAL A 32 -2.64 25.38 24.29
N VAL A 33 -2.21 24.12 24.40
CA VAL A 33 -2.94 23.08 25.12
C VAL A 33 -2.08 22.44 26.19
N LEU A 34 -2.68 22.17 27.34
CA LEU A 34 -2.10 21.38 28.42
C LEU A 34 -2.52 19.92 28.25
N VAL A 35 -1.57 19.01 28.27
CA VAL A 35 -1.82 17.56 28.18
C VAL A 35 -1.06 16.87 29.30
N GLU A 36 -1.73 16.01 30.06
CA GLU A 36 -1.17 15.29 31.21
C GLU A 36 -1.10 13.78 30.94
N ALA A 37 -0.40 13.05 31.81
CA ALA A 37 -0.33 11.60 31.79
C ALA A 37 -1.72 10.94 31.68
N GLY A 38 -1.88 10.08 30.66
CA GLY A 38 -3.13 9.40 30.36
C GLY A 38 -3.96 10.07 29.26
N ASP A 39 -3.72 11.35 28.95
CA ASP A 39 -4.43 12.05 27.90
C ASP A 39 -3.89 11.74 26.49
N ILE A 40 -4.75 11.99 25.51
CA ILE A 40 -4.41 11.93 24.09
C ILE A 40 -4.10 13.34 23.62
N ILE A 41 -3.00 13.50 22.88
CA ILE A 41 -2.62 14.80 22.31
C ILE A 41 -3.65 15.19 21.24
N PRO A 42 -4.35 16.35 21.38
CA PRO A 42 -5.48 16.69 20.51
C PRO A 42 -5.09 17.27 19.14
N CYS A 43 -3.89 17.84 18.99
CA CYS A 43 -3.40 18.48 17.76
C CYS A 43 -1.90 18.19 17.56
N ASP A 44 -1.41 18.22 16.32
CA ASP A 44 0.05 18.21 16.08
C ASP A 44 0.65 19.56 16.50
N GLY A 45 1.81 19.53 17.14
CA GLY A 45 2.35 20.72 17.74
C GLY A 45 3.81 20.64 18.15
N GLU A 46 4.25 21.70 18.79
CA GLU A 46 5.59 21.82 19.38
C GLU A 46 5.45 22.05 20.89
N VAL A 47 6.27 21.35 21.68
CA VAL A 47 6.34 21.47 23.13
C VAL A 47 6.99 22.80 23.48
N ILE A 48 6.25 23.66 24.17
CA ILE A 48 6.74 24.96 24.68
C ILE A 48 7.37 24.78 26.07
N GLU A 49 6.77 23.95 26.91
CA GLU A 49 7.16 23.76 28.30
C GLU A 49 6.86 22.32 28.75
N GLY A 50 7.73 21.78 29.62
CA GLY A 50 7.60 20.45 30.18
C GLY A 50 8.41 19.37 29.46
N GLY A 51 8.32 18.15 29.98
CA GLY A 51 8.97 16.98 29.43
C GLY A 51 8.20 15.73 29.84
N ALA A 52 7.89 14.87 28.87
CA ALA A 52 7.02 13.72 29.07
C ALA A 52 7.37 12.56 28.13
N SER A 53 6.96 11.36 28.53
CA SER A 53 7.07 10.15 27.71
C SER A 53 5.81 9.98 26.86
N VAL A 54 5.96 9.87 25.54
CA VAL A 54 4.86 9.75 24.57
C VAL A 54 4.88 8.39 23.88
N ASP A 55 3.72 7.74 23.83
CA ASP A 55 3.50 6.52 23.08
C ASP A 55 3.10 6.85 21.63
N GLU A 56 4.06 6.68 20.71
CA GLU A 56 3.88 6.87 19.27
C GLU A 56 3.66 5.55 18.51
N SER A 57 3.46 4.42 19.23
CA SER A 57 3.37 3.08 18.63
C SER A 57 2.25 2.95 17.60
N ALA A 58 1.15 3.70 17.77
CA ALA A 58 0.03 3.72 16.85
C ALA A 58 0.39 4.31 15.48
N ILE A 59 1.45 5.11 15.39
CA ILE A 59 1.82 5.86 14.17
C ILE A 59 3.14 5.34 13.59
N THR A 60 4.20 5.27 14.42
CA THR A 60 5.54 4.87 13.95
C THR A 60 5.71 3.36 13.90
N GLY A 61 4.87 2.60 14.62
CA GLY A 61 5.02 1.16 14.78
C GLY A 61 6.19 0.76 15.68
N GLU A 62 6.91 1.71 16.27
CA GLU A 62 7.94 1.44 17.27
C GLU A 62 7.31 1.27 18.65
N SER A 63 7.65 0.19 19.35
CA SER A 63 7.04 -0.14 20.65
C SER A 63 7.69 0.57 21.85
N ALA A 64 8.81 1.26 21.65
CA ALA A 64 9.49 1.97 22.73
C ALA A 64 8.94 3.41 22.83
N PRO A 65 8.57 3.87 24.04
CA PRO A 65 8.07 5.23 24.20
C PRO A 65 9.19 6.26 23.98
N VAL A 66 8.84 7.40 23.38
CA VAL A 66 9.77 8.46 23.01
C VAL A 66 9.62 9.62 24.00
N ILE A 67 10.73 10.12 24.52
CA ILE A 67 10.73 11.27 25.42
C ILE A 67 10.68 12.55 24.58
N ARG A 68 9.75 13.43 24.92
CA ARG A 68 9.53 14.74 24.27
C ARG A 68 9.74 15.83 25.32
N GLU A 69 10.53 16.85 24.97
CA GLU A 69 10.91 17.94 25.88
C GLU A 69 10.93 19.29 25.17
N SER A 70 10.75 20.38 25.92
CA SER A 70 10.80 21.75 25.39
C SER A 70 12.21 22.16 24.96
N GLY A 71 12.33 22.85 23.82
CA GLY A 71 13.55 23.59 23.44
C GLY A 71 14.69 22.76 22.82
N GLY A 72 14.43 21.50 22.45
CA GLY A 72 15.39 20.64 21.74
C GLY A 72 14.85 20.11 20.40
N ASP A 73 15.65 19.28 19.72
CA ASP A 73 15.27 18.62 18.45
C ASP A 73 14.06 17.66 18.59
N PHE A 74 13.69 17.31 19.84
CA PHE A 74 12.58 16.42 20.17
C PHE A 74 11.31 17.14 20.60
N ALA A 75 11.17 18.44 20.32
CA ALA A 75 10.01 19.23 20.73
C ALA A 75 8.74 18.97 19.89
N SER A 76 8.83 18.34 18.72
CA SER A 76 7.65 18.06 17.88
C SER A 76 6.83 16.89 18.42
N VAL A 77 5.51 17.05 18.53
CA VAL A 77 4.57 15.99 18.94
C VAL A 77 3.46 15.80 17.91
N THR A 78 3.01 14.55 17.79
CA THR A 78 1.96 14.17 16.84
C THR A 78 0.64 13.95 17.57
N GLY A 79 -0.44 14.56 17.09
CA GLY A 79 -1.80 14.39 17.56
C GLY A 79 -2.27 12.94 17.42
N GLY A 80 -3.10 12.50 18.37
CA GLY A 80 -3.59 11.13 18.49
C GLY A 80 -2.64 10.16 19.19
N THR A 81 -1.43 10.59 19.54
CA THR A 81 -0.52 9.85 20.43
C THR A 81 -0.91 10.05 21.90
N ARG A 82 -0.47 9.15 22.79
CA ARG A 82 -0.83 9.17 24.22
C ARG A 82 0.35 9.57 25.07
N ILE A 83 0.12 10.43 26.05
CA ILE A 83 1.12 10.74 27.08
C ILE A 83 1.10 9.65 28.16
N LEU A 84 2.26 9.07 28.46
CA LEU A 84 2.43 8.01 29.46
C LEU A 84 2.80 8.55 30.83
N SER A 85 3.65 9.59 30.91
CA SER A 85 4.10 10.19 32.16
C SER A 85 4.17 11.71 32.06
N ASP A 86 4.09 12.39 33.20
CA ASP A 86 4.27 13.84 33.34
C ASP A 86 3.24 14.68 32.58
N TRP A 87 3.64 15.87 32.13
CA TRP A 87 2.78 16.84 31.44
C TRP A 87 3.55 17.61 30.37
N LEU A 88 2.83 18.11 29.37
CA LEU A 88 3.36 18.95 28.30
C LEU A 88 2.43 20.12 28.03
N VAL A 89 3.03 21.29 27.81
CA VAL A 89 2.36 22.46 27.24
C VAL A 89 2.74 22.53 25.76
N ILE A 90 1.76 22.33 24.89
CA ILE A 90 1.97 22.14 23.45
C ILE A 90 1.33 23.31 22.69
N ARG A 91 2.05 23.87 21.73
CA ARG A 91 1.50 24.83 20.75
C ARG A 91 0.99 24.08 19.53
N CYS A 92 -0.28 24.21 19.18
CA CYS A 92 -0.81 23.64 17.95
C CYS A 92 -0.13 24.29 16.73
N SER A 93 0.47 23.46 15.88
CA SER A 93 1.20 23.89 14.68
C SER A 93 0.33 23.90 13.42
N VAL A 94 -0.76 23.11 13.42
CA VAL A 94 -1.69 22.90 12.31
C VAL A 94 -3.12 23.19 12.72
N ASN A 95 -3.98 23.42 11.74
CA ASN A 95 -5.43 23.53 11.94
C ASN A 95 -6.08 22.13 11.95
N PRO A 96 -7.26 21.98 12.57
CA PRO A 96 -8.02 20.73 12.53
C PRO A 96 -8.39 20.38 11.09
N GLY A 97 -8.23 19.11 10.72
CA GLY A 97 -8.35 18.64 9.33
C GLY A 97 -7.02 18.61 8.55
N GLU A 98 -5.96 19.24 9.07
CA GLU A 98 -4.62 19.20 8.46
C GLU A 98 -3.62 18.36 9.27
N THR A 99 -4.09 17.65 10.31
CA THR A 99 -3.24 16.83 11.18
C THR A 99 -2.61 15.67 10.42
N PHE A 100 -1.52 15.11 10.95
CA PHE A 100 -0.83 13.96 10.37
C PHE A 100 -1.78 12.78 10.20
N LEU A 101 -2.62 12.50 11.20
CA LEU A 101 -3.64 11.46 11.12
C LEU A 101 -4.72 11.79 10.09
N ASP A 102 -5.18 13.03 9.99
CA ASP A 102 -6.17 13.43 8.96
C ASP A 102 -5.61 13.26 7.55
N ARG A 103 -4.32 13.59 7.33
CA ARG A 103 -3.63 13.35 6.06
C ARG A 103 -3.50 11.86 5.75
N MET A 104 -3.20 11.04 6.76
CA MET A 104 -3.16 9.59 6.62
C MET A 104 -4.54 9.01 6.27
N ILE A 105 -5.60 9.47 6.93
CA ILE A 105 -6.99 9.10 6.62
C ILE A 105 -7.33 9.50 5.19
N ALA A 106 -7.01 10.74 4.77
CA ALA A 106 -7.26 11.20 3.41
C ALA A 106 -6.51 10.36 2.35
N MET A 107 -5.29 9.91 2.64
CA MET A 107 -4.55 8.99 1.77
C MET A 107 -5.20 7.61 1.69
N VAL A 108 -5.73 7.08 2.81
CA VAL A 108 -6.41 5.78 2.85
C VAL A 108 -7.80 5.84 2.20
N GLU A 109 -8.56 6.90 2.45
CA GLU A 109 -9.86 7.13 1.81
C GLU A 109 -9.70 7.39 0.31
N GLY A 110 -8.62 8.06 -0.10
CA GLY A 110 -8.24 8.24 -1.50
C GLY A 110 -7.83 6.94 -2.21
N ALA A 111 -7.52 5.88 -1.45
CA ALA A 111 -7.19 4.55 -1.98
C ALA A 111 -8.43 3.70 -2.34
N GLN A 112 -9.55 4.35 -2.66
CA GLN A 112 -10.71 3.65 -3.20
C GLN A 112 -10.37 2.87 -4.48
N ARG A 113 -11.03 1.72 -4.62
CA ARG A 113 -10.87 0.75 -5.70
C ARG A 113 -11.15 1.41 -7.05
N ARG A 114 -10.09 1.82 -7.75
CA ARG A 114 -10.19 2.25 -9.15
C ARG A 114 -10.27 1.02 -10.06
N LYS A 115 -11.10 1.12 -11.10
CA LYS A 115 -11.17 0.16 -12.21
C LYS A 115 -9.79 -0.05 -12.83
N THR A 116 -9.54 -1.24 -13.38
CA THR A 116 -8.27 -1.49 -14.07
C THR A 116 -8.21 -0.69 -15.38
N PRO A 117 -7.01 -0.24 -15.80
CA PRO A 117 -6.87 0.48 -17.07
C PRO A 117 -7.37 -0.35 -18.26
N ASN A 118 -7.19 -1.67 -18.22
CA ASN A 118 -7.70 -2.58 -19.23
C ASN A 118 -9.24 -2.70 -19.20
N GLU A 119 -9.87 -2.70 -18.02
CA GLU A 119 -11.34 -2.67 -17.91
C GLU A 119 -11.92 -1.38 -18.54
N ILE A 120 -11.27 -0.23 -18.31
CA ILE A 120 -11.70 1.06 -18.90
C ILE A 120 -11.53 1.04 -20.42
N ALA A 121 -10.36 0.64 -20.92
CA ALA A 121 -10.09 0.57 -22.35
C ALA A 121 -11.06 -0.37 -23.08
N LEU A 122 -11.29 -1.56 -22.51
CA LEU A 122 -12.25 -2.52 -23.06
C LEU A 122 -13.68 -2.00 -23.01
N THR A 123 -14.08 -1.32 -21.93
CA THR A 123 -15.43 -0.73 -21.83
C THR A 123 -15.66 0.30 -22.94
N ILE A 124 -14.70 1.17 -23.20
CA ILE A 124 -14.78 2.17 -24.28
C ILE A 124 -14.87 1.48 -25.64
N LEU A 125 -14.03 0.46 -25.88
CA LEU A 125 -14.05 -0.31 -27.13
C LEU A 125 -15.40 -1.00 -27.37
N LEU A 126 -15.94 -1.66 -26.34
CA LEU A 126 -17.23 -2.35 -26.44
C LEU A 126 -18.37 -1.37 -26.68
N ILE A 127 -18.38 -0.21 -26.02
CA ILE A 127 -19.38 0.85 -26.26
C ILE A 127 -19.27 1.40 -27.69
N ALA A 128 -18.05 1.63 -28.19
CA ALA A 128 -17.85 2.13 -29.54
C ALA A 128 -18.35 1.10 -30.59
N LEU A 129 -18.02 -0.17 -30.41
CA LEU A 129 -18.41 -1.24 -31.32
C LEU A 129 -19.93 -1.48 -31.32
N THR A 130 -20.56 -1.48 -30.13
CA THR A 130 -22.03 -1.60 -30.04
C THR A 130 -22.74 -0.43 -30.71
N LEU A 131 -22.24 0.80 -30.57
CA LEU A 131 -22.80 1.96 -31.25
C LEU A 131 -22.71 1.82 -32.79
N VAL A 132 -21.55 1.39 -33.30
CA VAL A 132 -21.36 1.17 -34.75
C VAL A 132 -22.32 0.11 -35.28
N PHE A 133 -22.47 -1.03 -34.58
CA PHE A 133 -23.40 -2.09 -35.00
C PHE A 133 -24.87 -1.69 -34.87
N LEU A 134 -25.21 -0.89 -33.87
CA LEU A 134 -26.56 -0.34 -33.73
C LEU A 134 -26.89 0.61 -34.88
N LEU A 135 -25.97 1.50 -35.26
CA LEU A 135 -26.14 2.37 -36.42
C LEU A 135 -26.22 1.58 -37.74
N ALA A 136 -25.40 0.53 -37.89
CA ALA A 136 -25.45 -0.34 -39.07
C ALA A 136 -26.80 -1.06 -39.19
N THR A 137 -27.29 -1.66 -38.12
CA THR A 137 -28.61 -2.34 -38.12
C THR A 137 -29.77 -1.35 -38.32
N ALA A 138 -29.69 -0.16 -37.73
CA ALA A 138 -30.70 0.89 -37.89
C ALA A 138 -30.76 1.45 -39.32
N THR A 139 -29.62 1.53 -40.02
CA THR A 139 -29.55 2.03 -41.41
C THR A 139 -29.97 0.97 -42.45
N ILE A 140 -29.86 -0.32 -42.14
CA ILE A 140 -30.31 -1.40 -43.03
C ILE A 140 -31.83 -1.37 -43.24
N TRP A 141 -32.62 -1.09 -42.21
CA TRP A 141 -34.09 -1.08 -42.31
C TRP A 141 -34.65 -0.09 -43.35
N PRO A 142 -34.32 1.23 -43.31
CA PRO A 142 -34.83 2.18 -44.30
C PRO A 142 -34.30 1.91 -45.71
N PHE A 143 -33.06 1.44 -45.85
CA PHE A 143 -32.47 1.10 -47.15
C PHE A 143 -33.17 -0.10 -47.80
N SER A 144 -33.51 -1.10 -47.00
CA SER A 144 -34.27 -2.29 -47.42
C SER A 144 -35.74 -1.97 -47.72
N ALA A 145 -36.36 -1.07 -46.96
CA ALA A 145 -37.71 -0.58 -47.27
C ALA A 145 -37.75 0.17 -48.61
N TRP A 146 -36.70 0.94 -48.91
CA TRP A 146 -36.58 1.67 -50.18
C TRP A 146 -36.37 0.74 -51.39
N SER A 147 -35.65 -0.38 -51.23
CA SER A 147 -35.37 -1.33 -52.32
C SER A 147 -36.53 -2.28 -52.66
N GLY A 148 -37.69 -2.14 -52.01
CA GLY A 148 -38.91 -2.92 -52.28
C GLY A 148 -38.94 -4.32 -51.67
N ASN A 149 -37.84 -4.77 -51.03
CA ASN A 149 -37.77 -6.02 -50.28
C ASN A 149 -37.49 -5.71 -48.82
N ALA A 150 -38.54 -5.43 -48.05
CA ALA A 150 -38.41 -5.13 -46.62
C ALA A 150 -37.93 -6.37 -45.85
N VAL A 151 -36.75 -6.27 -45.25
CA VAL A 151 -36.21 -7.28 -44.34
C VAL A 151 -37.10 -7.31 -43.10
N SER A 152 -37.55 -8.52 -42.73
CA SER A 152 -38.35 -8.72 -41.52
C SER A 152 -37.60 -8.25 -40.28
N VAL A 153 -38.33 -7.62 -39.34
CA VAL A 153 -37.81 -7.21 -38.04
C VAL A 153 -37.16 -8.37 -37.29
N THR A 154 -37.66 -9.59 -37.47
CA THR A 154 -37.09 -10.81 -36.86
C THR A 154 -35.65 -11.07 -37.30
N VAL A 155 -35.32 -10.83 -38.58
CA VAL A 155 -33.97 -11.00 -39.13
C VAL A 155 -33.04 -9.91 -38.62
N LEU A 156 -33.55 -8.67 -38.50
CA LEU A 156 -32.78 -7.54 -37.99
C LEU A 156 -32.41 -7.71 -36.50
N VAL A 157 -33.33 -8.25 -35.70
CA VAL A 157 -33.09 -8.61 -34.29
C VAL A 157 -32.07 -9.75 -34.18
N ALA A 158 -32.20 -10.80 -35.00
CA ALA A 158 -31.23 -11.89 -35.02
C ALA A 158 -29.82 -11.39 -35.39
N LEU A 159 -29.72 -10.52 -36.39
CA LEU A 159 -28.48 -9.88 -36.80
C LEU A 159 -27.87 -9.08 -35.65
N LEU A 160 -28.67 -8.21 -35.00
CA LEU A 160 -28.20 -7.41 -33.87
C LEU A 160 -27.65 -8.27 -32.72
N VAL A 161 -28.38 -9.33 -32.33
CA VAL A 161 -27.94 -10.25 -31.27
C VAL A 161 -26.62 -10.95 -31.64
N CYS A 162 -26.46 -11.36 -32.90
CA CYS A 162 -25.21 -11.98 -33.38
C CYS A 162 -24.02 -11.00 -33.41
N LEU A 163 -24.26 -9.70 -33.54
CA LEU A 163 -23.21 -8.68 -33.65
C LEU A 163 -22.76 -8.12 -32.29
N ILE A 164 -23.61 -8.11 -31.26
CA ILE A 164 -23.24 -7.50 -29.97
C ILE A 164 -22.15 -8.37 -29.28
N PRO A 165 -20.97 -7.80 -28.97
CA PRO A 165 -19.84 -8.51 -28.35
C PRO A 165 -20.02 -8.73 -26.83
N THR A 166 -21.18 -9.23 -26.38
CA THR A 166 -21.48 -9.40 -24.94
C THR A 166 -20.57 -10.43 -24.25
N THR A 167 -20.07 -11.41 -25.00
CA THR A 167 -19.23 -12.49 -24.48
C THR A 167 -17.87 -12.02 -24.00
N ILE A 168 -17.28 -11.02 -24.68
CA ILE A 168 -15.93 -10.52 -24.35
C ILE A 168 -15.91 -9.87 -22.97
N GLY A 169 -16.93 -9.08 -22.62
CA GLY A 169 -17.03 -8.44 -21.30
C GLY A 169 -17.19 -9.44 -20.14
N GLY A 170 -17.95 -10.51 -20.36
CA GLY A 170 -18.11 -11.60 -19.38
C GLY A 170 -16.82 -12.40 -19.17
N LEU A 171 -16.12 -12.71 -20.25
CA LEU A 171 -14.86 -13.47 -20.20
C LEU A 171 -13.78 -12.72 -19.41
N LEU A 172 -13.63 -11.41 -19.58
CA LEU A 172 -12.62 -10.62 -18.85
C LEU A 172 -12.84 -10.71 -17.32
N SER A 173 -14.10 -10.60 -16.88
CA SER A 173 -14.45 -10.70 -15.45
C SER A 173 -14.16 -12.10 -14.90
N ALA A 174 -14.47 -13.15 -15.68
CA ALA A 174 -14.17 -14.53 -15.31
C ALA A 174 -12.67 -14.79 -15.17
N ILE A 175 -11.84 -14.26 -16.08
CA ILE A 175 -10.37 -14.36 -16.02
C ILE A 175 -9.84 -13.71 -14.75
N GLY A 176 -10.34 -12.51 -14.39
CA GLY A 176 -9.93 -11.81 -13.17
C GLY A 176 -10.23 -12.61 -11.90
N VAL A 177 -11.43 -13.21 -11.80
CA VAL A 177 -11.83 -14.05 -10.67
C VAL A 177 -11.01 -15.34 -10.62
N ALA A 178 -10.80 -15.99 -11.76
CA ALA A 178 -9.96 -17.19 -11.84
C ALA A 178 -8.51 -16.89 -11.43
N GLY A 179 -7.95 -15.74 -11.83
CA GLY A 179 -6.60 -15.31 -11.44
C GLY A 179 -6.46 -15.12 -9.93
N MET A 180 -7.40 -14.43 -9.30
CA MET A 180 -7.43 -14.28 -7.84
C MET A 180 -7.55 -15.62 -7.12
N SER A 181 -8.42 -16.52 -7.60
CA SER A 181 -8.60 -17.86 -7.02
C SER A 181 -7.32 -18.71 -7.10
N ARG A 182 -6.56 -18.60 -8.19
CA ARG A 182 -5.26 -19.29 -8.32
C ARG A 182 -4.21 -18.76 -7.35
N MET A 183 -4.17 -17.46 -7.08
CA MET A 183 -3.24 -16.87 -6.10
C MET A 183 -3.54 -17.33 -4.67
N LEU A 184 -4.83 -17.49 -4.32
CA LEU A 184 -5.21 -18.05 -3.02
C LEU A 184 -4.67 -19.49 -2.83
N GLY A 185 -4.67 -20.31 -3.88
CA GLY A 185 -4.06 -21.64 -3.85
C GLY A 185 -2.55 -21.64 -3.63
N ALA A 186 -1.87 -20.50 -3.87
CA ALA A 186 -0.46 -20.29 -3.61
C ALA A 186 -0.17 -19.55 -2.27
N ASN A 187 -1.18 -19.45 -1.39
CA ASN A 187 -1.12 -18.69 -0.12
C ASN A 187 -0.85 -17.18 -0.30
N VAL A 188 -1.21 -16.61 -1.45
CA VAL A 188 -1.11 -15.17 -1.71
C VAL A 188 -2.50 -14.55 -1.73
N ILE A 189 -2.73 -13.56 -0.88
CA ILE A 189 -4.01 -12.85 -0.79
C ILE A 189 -3.98 -11.65 -1.74
N ALA A 190 -4.69 -11.76 -2.86
CA ALA A 190 -4.91 -10.63 -3.77
C ALA A 190 -6.15 -9.85 -3.33
N THR A 191 -5.97 -8.58 -2.95
CA THR A 191 -7.06 -7.70 -2.49
C THR A 191 -8.01 -7.24 -3.60
N SER A 192 -7.57 -7.32 -4.86
CA SER A 192 -8.39 -6.97 -6.02
C SER A 192 -7.85 -7.59 -7.31
N GLY A 193 -8.70 -7.72 -8.34
CA GLY A 193 -8.27 -8.15 -9.68
C GLY A 193 -7.24 -7.20 -10.30
N ARG A 194 -7.29 -5.90 -9.95
CA ARG A 194 -6.27 -4.92 -10.32
C ARG A 194 -4.90 -5.27 -9.76
N ALA A 195 -4.83 -5.72 -8.51
CA ALA A 195 -3.57 -6.09 -7.90
C ALA A 195 -2.95 -7.30 -8.61
N VAL A 196 -3.77 -8.24 -9.08
CA VAL A 196 -3.33 -9.40 -9.88
C VAL A 196 -2.76 -8.96 -11.23
N GLU A 197 -3.46 -8.07 -11.93
CA GLU A 197 -3.02 -7.53 -13.21
C GLU A 197 -1.74 -6.71 -13.08
N ALA A 198 -1.71 -5.78 -12.11
CA ALA A 198 -0.54 -4.96 -11.82
C ALA A 198 0.66 -5.80 -11.41
N ALA A 199 0.49 -6.83 -10.58
CA ALA A 199 1.59 -7.73 -10.20
C ALA A 199 2.22 -8.47 -11.38
N GLY A 200 1.49 -8.65 -12.49
CA GLY A 200 2.06 -9.19 -13.74
C GLY A 200 2.93 -8.20 -14.51
N ASP A 201 2.80 -6.91 -14.24
CA ASP A 201 3.47 -5.79 -14.92
C ASP A 201 4.49 -5.07 -14.02
N VAL A 202 4.90 -5.69 -12.91
CA VAL A 202 5.89 -5.11 -11.98
C VAL A 202 7.31 -5.48 -12.41
N ASP A 203 8.11 -4.46 -12.73
CA ASP A 203 9.55 -4.61 -13.02
C ASP A 203 10.43 -4.52 -11.76
N VAL A 204 9.99 -3.75 -10.76
CA VAL A 204 10.79 -3.41 -9.58
C VAL A 204 10.02 -3.76 -8.31
N LEU A 205 10.58 -4.67 -7.51
CA LEU A 205 10.09 -4.99 -6.18
C LEU A 205 10.94 -4.27 -5.12
N LEU A 206 10.35 -3.27 -4.48
CA LEU A 206 10.93 -2.61 -3.31
C LEU A 206 10.45 -3.32 -2.05
N LEU A 207 11.38 -3.93 -1.32
CA LEU A 207 11.08 -4.58 -0.06
C LEU A 207 11.39 -3.62 1.07
N ASP A 208 10.35 -3.18 1.78
CA ASP A 208 10.55 -2.55 3.07
C ASP A 208 11.01 -3.61 4.06
N LYS A 209 11.98 -3.26 4.90
CA LYS A 209 12.42 -4.14 5.99
C LYS A 209 11.60 -3.73 7.21
N PRO A 210 10.48 -4.42 7.53
CA PRO A 210 9.83 -4.17 8.81
C PRO A 210 10.84 -4.49 9.92
N GLY A 211 11.06 -3.54 10.82
CA GLY A 211 11.76 -3.83 12.07
C GLY A 211 11.00 -4.87 12.90
N PRO A 212 11.52 -5.24 14.08
CA PRO A 212 12.49 -6.32 14.33
C PRO A 212 11.95 -7.76 14.12
N LEU A 213 10.90 -7.96 13.32
CA LEU A 213 10.36 -9.30 13.02
C LEU A 213 11.22 -10.10 12.02
N LEU A 214 12.28 -9.50 11.46
CA LEU A 214 13.41 -10.26 10.94
C LEU A 214 14.15 -10.85 12.14
N SER A 215 13.59 -11.93 12.69
CA SER A 215 14.04 -12.70 13.83
C SER A 215 15.31 -12.15 14.48
N ALA A 216 15.16 -11.58 15.67
CA ALA A 216 16.16 -11.60 16.74
C ALA A 216 16.48 -13.05 17.18
N THR A 217 16.55 -13.97 16.23
CA THR A 217 17.34 -15.19 16.25
C THR A 217 18.49 -14.95 15.28
N ALA A 218 19.35 -13.98 15.63
CA ALA A 218 20.76 -14.23 15.43
C ALA A 218 21.05 -15.51 16.22
N ARG A 219 20.88 -16.68 15.60
CA ARG A 219 21.53 -17.87 16.12
C ARG A 219 23.00 -17.46 16.19
N PRO A 220 23.66 -17.49 17.36
CA PRO A 220 25.11 -17.55 17.32
C PRO A 220 25.42 -18.79 16.48
N GLN A 221 25.95 -18.59 15.28
CA GLN A 221 26.60 -19.67 14.55
C GLN A 221 27.65 -20.22 15.53
N PRO A 222 27.54 -21.47 15.99
CA PRO A 222 28.61 -22.05 16.77
C PRO A 222 29.78 -22.26 15.81
N SER A 223 30.93 -21.71 16.17
CA SER A 223 32.23 -21.84 15.52
C SER A 223 32.49 -20.98 14.27
N CYS A 224 32.86 -19.72 14.50
CA CYS A 224 34.10 -19.26 13.88
C CYS A 224 35.24 -20.11 14.47
N ARG A 225 35.46 -21.32 13.92
CA ARG A 225 36.75 -21.99 14.07
C ARG A 225 37.78 -21.03 13.49
N ARG A 226 38.73 -20.69 14.34
CA ARG A 226 39.96 -19.98 14.05
C ARG A 226 40.69 -20.71 12.91
N ALA A 227 40.37 -20.38 11.65
CA ALA A 227 41.26 -20.67 10.53
C ALA A 227 42.33 -19.59 10.59
N ALA A 228 43.52 -20.01 11.01
CA ALA A 228 44.69 -19.17 11.17
C ALA A 228 44.92 -18.31 9.92
N TRP A 229 44.84 -16.99 10.10
CA TRP A 229 45.54 -16.06 9.24
C TRP A 229 46.67 -15.46 10.06
N LYS A 230 47.90 -15.74 9.62
CA LYS A 230 49.13 -15.19 10.19
C LYS A 230 49.01 -13.67 10.25
N SER A 231 49.40 -13.15 11.40
CA SER A 231 49.58 -11.74 11.68
C SER A 231 50.60 -11.10 10.75
N GLU A 232 50.23 -10.03 10.06
CA GLU A 232 51.12 -8.91 9.75
C GLU A 232 50.45 -7.63 10.27
N PRO A 233 51.08 -6.90 11.21
CA PRO A 233 50.51 -5.67 11.76
C PRO A 233 51.05 -4.44 11.02
N SER A 234 50.19 -3.55 10.54
CA SER A 234 50.53 -2.14 10.25
C SER A 234 49.26 -1.27 10.13
N PRO A 235 49.34 0.07 10.24
CA PRO A 235 49.11 0.80 11.50
C PRO A 235 47.81 1.63 11.50
N THR A 236 47.55 2.26 12.64
CA THR A 236 46.45 3.15 13.00
C THR A 236 46.08 4.25 11.97
N PRO A 237 44.81 4.68 11.90
CA PRO A 237 44.34 5.66 10.92
C PRO A 237 44.68 7.10 11.33
N PRO A 238 44.97 8.03 10.39
CA PRO A 238 45.01 9.45 10.71
C PRO A 238 43.60 10.07 10.69
N SER A 239 43.44 11.06 11.58
CA SER A 239 42.28 11.92 11.79
C SER A 239 41.94 12.80 10.58
N SER A 240 40.76 12.64 9.99
CA SER A 240 39.85 13.73 9.53
C SER A 240 38.70 13.17 8.67
N PRO A 241 37.48 13.74 8.72
CA PRO A 241 36.36 13.29 7.91
C PRO A 241 36.43 13.95 6.52
N ARG A 242 36.75 13.17 5.49
CA ARG A 242 36.56 13.59 4.09
C ARG A 242 35.67 12.56 3.40
N TRP A 243 34.35 12.77 3.49
CA TRP A 243 33.36 11.98 2.77
C TRP A 243 33.52 12.19 1.27
N ARG A 244 34.17 11.23 0.61
CA ARG A 244 34.22 11.13 -0.85
C ARG A 244 33.44 9.88 -1.25
N MET A 245 32.22 10.06 -1.76
CA MET A 245 31.48 8.98 -2.42
C MET A 245 32.31 8.46 -3.60
N LYS A 246 32.68 7.17 -3.56
CA LYS A 246 33.13 6.42 -4.74
C LYS A 246 32.02 5.46 -5.15
N PRO A 247 31.68 5.36 -6.45
CA PRO A 247 30.71 4.39 -6.93
C PRO A 247 31.35 3.00 -7.00
N LEU A 248 30.83 2.05 -6.22
CA LEU A 248 31.20 0.65 -6.36
C LEU A 248 30.47 0.04 -7.56
N ARG A 249 31.14 0.05 -8.72
CA ARG A 249 30.85 -0.90 -9.80
C ARG A 249 31.58 -2.21 -9.52
N GLY A 250 30.83 -3.32 -9.57
CA GLY A 250 31.36 -4.64 -9.86
C GLY A 250 31.81 -5.48 -8.65
N ALA A 251 30.88 -6.18 -8.00
CA ALA A 251 31.20 -7.38 -7.22
C ALA A 251 30.01 -8.35 -6.99
N ALA A 252 28.85 -8.19 -7.64
CA ALA A 252 27.67 -9.00 -7.35
C ALA A 252 27.16 -9.84 -8.54
N SER A 253 28.00 -10.13 -9.54
CA SER A 253 27.58 -10.85 -10.76
C SER A 253 27.81 -12.37 -10.73
N TRP A 254 28.33 -12.95 -9.65
CA TRP A 254 28.77 -14.36 -9.65
C TRP A 254 28.02 -15.35 -8.76
N CYS A 255 27.01 -14.93 -7.99
CA CYS A 255 26.31 -15.83 -7.07
C CYS A 255 24.80 -15.99 -7.33
N TRP A 256 24.32 -15.74 -8.54
CA TRP A 256 22.88 -15.91 -8.87
C TRP A 256 22.59 -16.69 -10.15
N ARG A 257 23.60 -17.01 -10.97
CA ARG A 257 23.36 -17.65 -12.28
C ARG A 257 22.93 -19.12 -12.20
N ASN A 258 23.13 -19.81 -11.06
CA ASN A 258 22.82 -21.24 -10.92
C ASN A 258 21.60 -21.62 -10.06
N SER A 259 20.94 -20.68 -9.37
CA SER A 259 19.77 -21.01 -8.54
C SER A 259 18.42 -20.66 -9.18
N ALA A 260 18.38 -19.71 -10.12
CA ALA A 260 17.15 -19.32 -10.81
C ALA A 260 16.65 -20.36 -11.83
N LEU A 261 17.58 -21.07 -12.50
CA LEU A 261 17.23 -22.13 -13.48
C LEU A 261 16.63 -23.38 -12.80
N THR A 262 17.01 -23.68 -11.56
CA THR A 262 16.52 -24.85 -10.83
C THR A 262 15.10 -24.65 -10.29
N CYS A 263 14.73 -23.42 -9.91
CA CYS A 263 13.35 -23.11 -9.49
C CYS A 263 12.38 -23.00 -10.68
N ALA A 264 12.82 -22.44 -11.81
CA ALA A 264 11.97 -22.36 -13.01
C ALA A 264 11.64 -23.75 -13.60
N ASN A 265 12.60 -24.69 -13.63
CA ASN A 265 12.36 -26.05 -14.12
C ASN A 265 11.55 -26.94 -13.15
N ALA A 266 11.57 -26.64 -11.85
CA ALA A 266 10.78 -27.37 -10.85
C ALA A 266 9.26 -27.06 -10.95
N ILE A 267 8.91 -25.86 -11.43
CA ILE A 267 7.51 -25.46 -11.64
C ILE A 267 6.95 -26.07 -12.93
N CYS A 268 7.77 -26.23 -13.98
CA CYS A 268 7.32 -26.75 -15.27
C CYS A 268 7.11 -28.27 -15.32
N SER A 269 7.84 -29.05 -14.49
CA SER A 269 7.78 -30.52 -14.48
C SER A 269 6.64 -31.12 -13.63
N ARG A 270 5.92 -30.30 -12.85
CA ARG A 270 4.74 -30.74 -12.06
C ARG A 270 3.38 -30.43 -12.70
N CYS A 271 3.36 -29.90 -13.93
CA CYS A 271 2.12 -29.49 -14.61
C CYS A 271 1.59 -30.48 -15.67
N THR A 272 2.17 -31.66 -15.85
CA THR A 272 1.61 -32.72 -16.71
C THR A 272 0.83 -33.76 -15.89
N PRO A 273 -0.51 -33.89 -16.06
CA PRO A 273 -1.24 -35.01 -15.47
C PRO A 273 -0.88 -36.32 -16.21
N PRO A 274 -0.76 -37.47 -15.52
CA PRO A 274 -0.58 -38.76 -16.19
C PRO A 274 -1.88 -39.16 -16.91
N LEU A 275 -1.78 -39.48 -18.20
CA LEU A 275 -2.84 -40.12 -18.98
C LEU A 275 -3.22 -41.47 -18.34
N SER A 276 -4.48 -41.60 -17.91
CA SER A 276 -5.07 -42.87 -17.47
C SER A 276 -5.28 -43.82 -18.67
N PRO A 277 -4.90 -45.11 -18.59
CA PRO A 277 -5.17 -46.06 -19.67
C PRO A 277 -6.64 -46.53 -19.66
N LEU A 278 -7.26 -46.59 -20.84
CA LEU A 278 -8.58 -47.15 -21.10
C LEU A 278 -8.64 -48.67 -20.81
N PRO A 279 -9.76 -49.22 -20.33
CA PRO A 279 -9.91 -50.66 -20.09
C PRO A 279 -10.06 -51.44 -21.42
N ARG A 280 -9.17 -52.41 -21.64
CA ARG A 280 -9.30 -53.45 -22.69
C ARG A 280 -10.53 -54.32 -22.41
N LYS A 281 -11.50 -54.34 -23.33
CA LYS A 281 -12.50 -55.42 -23.43
C LYS A 281 -11.77 -56.73 -23.74
N ARG A 282 -11.97 -57.76 -22.90
CA ARG A 282 -11.69 -59.16 -23.24
C ARG A 282 -12.86 -59.69 -24.08
N GLY A 283 -12.53 -60.26 -25.24
CA GLY A 283 -13.27 -61.39 -25.79
C GLY A 283 -12.79 -62.68 -25.14
#